data_AF-A0A2V8RYU0-F1
#
_entry.id   AF-A0A2V8RYU0-F1
#
_cell.length_a   1.000
_cell.length_b   1.000
_cell.length_c   1.000
_cell.angle_alpha   90.00
_cell.angle_beta   90.00
_cell.angle_gamma   90.00
#
_symmetry.space_group_name_H-M   'P 1'
#
loop_
_entity.id
_entity.type
_entity.pdbx_description
1 polymer ?
#
loop_
_entity_poly.entity_id
_entity_poly.type
_entity_poly.pdbx_seq_one_letter_code
_entity_poly.pdbx_strand_id
1 'polypeptide(L)'
;MRINSLLPGGPATCRPKSSQIIRIEPVIAPAHWADFYTDAIKHIQPGVTEIVVHLAYDDEEMRAITIDHPNWGAGWRQRDLEFFTSDAFRRLRAENQIKLITWREIGKLVRR
;
A
#
# COMPACT_ATOMS: atom_id res chain seq x y z
N MET A 1 -8.19 -17.15 55.12
CA MET A 1 -8.11 -17.87 53.83
C MET A 1 -7.20 -17.07 52.91
N ARG A 2 -6.02 -17.60 52.57
CA ARG A 2 -5.09 -17.00 51.60
C ARG A 2 -5.49 -17.44 50.19
N ILE A 3 -5.57 -16.50 49.25
CA ILE A 3 -5.18 -16.74 47.87
C ILE A 3 -4.55 -15.45 47.33
N ASN A 4 -3.33 -15.58 46.83
CA ASN A 4 -2.47 -14.54 46.31
C ASN A 4 -2.35 -14.81 44.80
N SER A 5 -2.69 -13.86 43.93
CA SER A 5 -2.04 -13.75 42.61
C SER A 5 -2.09 -12.31 42.11
N LEU A 6 -0.96 -11.63 42.29
CA LEU A 6 -0.44 -10.50 41.52
C LEU A 6 -0.66 -10.73 40.00
N LEU A 7 -0.96 -9.76 39.12
CA LEU A 7 -0.25 -8.49 38.85
C LEU A 7 -1.18 -7.48 38.12
N PRO A 8 -0.84 -6.17 38.16
CA PRO A 8 -1.59 -5.10 37.49
C PRO A 8 -1.30 -5.06 35.98
N GLY A 9 -2.35 -4.99 35.17
CA GLY A 9 -2.23 -4.70 33.74
C GLY A 9 -1.71 -3.27 33.55
N GLY A 10 -0.46 -3.15 33.07
CA GLY A 10 0.19 -1.88 32.74
C GLY A 10 -0.52 -1.09 31.64
N PRO A 11 -0.04 0.13 31.31
CA PRO A 11 -0.71 1.01 30.37
C PRO A 11 -0.88 0.31 29.03
N ALA A 12 -2.06 0.44 28.41
CA ALA A 12 -2.31 -0.01 27.07
C ALA A 12 -1.18 0.51 26.17
N THR A 13 -0.25 -0.38 25.82
CA THR A 13 0.79 -0.04 24.86
C THR A 13 0.04 0.19 23.56
N CYS A 14 -0.07 1.46 23.16
CA CYS A 14 -0.33 1.84 21.79
C CYS A 14 0.87 1.32 20.99
N ARG A 15 0.86 0.03 20.69
CA ARG A 15 1.82 -0.58 19.78
C ARG A 15 1.30 -0.14 18.41
N PRO A 16 1.93 0.83 17.72
CA PRO A 16 1.46 1.18 16.39
C PRO A 16 1.49 -0.11 15.59
N LYS A 17 0.44 -0.40 14.81
CA LYS A 17 0.54 -1.43 13.77
C LYS A 17 1.69 -0.97 12.88
N SER A 18 2.86 -1.57 13.05
CA SER A 18 4.13 -1.04 12.54
C SER A 18 4.23 -1.15 11.02
N SER A 19 3.33 -1.90 10.40
CA SER A 19 3.26 -2.06 8.96
C SER A 19 1.83 -2.08 8.43
N GLN A 20 1.65 -1.46 7.26
CA GLN A 20 0.42 -1.48 6.47
C GLN A 20 0.73 -2.07 5.10
N ILE A 21 -0.16 -2.92 4.58
CA ILE A 21 -0.12 -3.37 3.19
C ILE A 21 -1.36 -2.80 2.52
N ILE A 22 -1.16 -1.99 1.49
CA ILE A 22 -2.21 -1.33 0.73
C ILE A 22 -2.21 -1.94 -0.67
N ARG A 23 -3.37 -2.38 -1.12
CA ARG A 23 -3.63 -2.82 -2.49
C ARG A 23 -5.05 -2.46 -2.84
N ILE A 24 -5.29 -2.12 -4.09
CA ILE A 24 -6.65 -1.87 -4.55
C ILE A 24 -7.38 -3.21 -4.73
N GLU A 25 -8.66 -3.25 -4.36
CA GLU A 25 -9.49 -4.45 -4.42
C GLU A 25 -10.48 -4.35 -5.58
N PRO A 26 -10.93 -5.48 -6.17
CA PRO A 26 -11.79 -5.45 -7.37
C PRO A 26 -13.14 -4.76 -7.20
N VAL A 27 -13.55 -4.50 -5.96
CA VAL A 27 -14.76 -3.74 -5.63
C VAL A 27 -14.66 -2.26 -6.01
N ILE A 28 -13.44 -1.72 -6.17
CA ILE A 28 -13.23 -0.32 -6.53
C ILE A 28 -13.43 -0.15 -8.03
N ALA A 29 -14.43 0.67 -8.40
CA ALA A 29 -14.70 0.96 -9.79
C ALA A 29 -13.54 1.75 -10.44
N PRO A 30 -13.29 1.58 -11.75
CA PRO A 30 -12.22 2.28 -12.46
C PRO A 30 -12.22 3.81 -12.30
N ALA A 31 -13.39 4.42 -12.17
CA ALA A 31 -13.52 5.88 -11.99
C ALA A 31 -12.95 6.39 -10.65
N HIS A 32 -12.85 5.53 -9.63
CA HIS A 32 -12.39 5.90 -8.29
C HIS A 32 -10.94 5.50 -8.01
N TRP A 33 -10.17 5.17 -9.05
CA TRP A 33 -8.79 4.70 -8.91
C TRP A 33 -7.89 5.72 -8.21
N ALA A 34 -7.91 6.95 -8.71
CA ALA A 34 -7.11 8.04 -8.17
C ALA A 34 -7.59 8.45 -6.77
N ASP A 35 -8.90 8.45 -6.52
CA ASP A 35 -9.49 8.78 -5.22
C ASP A 35 -9.03 7.77 -4.16
N PHE A 36 -9.12 6.46 -4.45
CA PHE A 36 -8.68 5.40 -3.55
C PHE A 36 -7.22 5.58 -3.13
N TYR A 37 -6.30 5.73 -4.09
CA TYR A 37 -4.88 5.89 -3.75
C TYR A 37 -4.61 7.22 -3.06
N THR A 38 -5.30 8.29 -3.45
CA THR A 38 -5.15 9.59 -2.80
C THR A 38 -5.53 9.52 -1.32
N ASP A 39 -6.68 8.93 -1.02
CA ASP A 39 -7.14 8.75 0.35
C ASP A 39 -6.24 7.79 1.12
N ALA A 40 -5.83 6.68 0.52
CA ALA A 40 -4.91 5.73 1.15
C ALA A 40 -3.60 6.41 1.56
N ILE A 41 -2.99 7.20 0.66
CA ILE A 41 -1.72 7.89 0.89
C ILE A 41 -1.84 8.97 1.98
N LYS A 42 -2.93 9.73 2.00
CA LYS A 42 -3.19 10.76 3.04
C LYS A 42 -3.36 10.19 4.44
N HIS A 43 -3.74 8.91 4.55
CA HIS A 43 -4.04 8.26 5.82
C HIS A 43 -3.00 7.20 6.23
N ILE A 44 -1.85 7.14 5.55
CA ILE A 44 -0.73 6.28 5.95
C ILE A 44 -0.30 6.64 7.37
N GLN A 45 -0.19 5.63 8.23
CA GLN A 45 0.28 5.78 9.60
C GLN A 45 1.82 5.86 9.63
N PRO A 46 2.40 6.52 10.64
CA PRO A 46 3.85 6.52 10.82
C PRO A 46 4.41 5.08 10.92
N GLY A 47 5.37 4.74 10.06
CA GLY A 47 5.95 3.41 10.00
C GLY A 47 6.41 3.03 8.59
N VAL A 48 6.44 1.72 8.32
CA VAL A 48 6.77 1.17 6.99
C VAL A 48 5.49 0.66 6.34
N THR A 49 5.12 1.26 5.21
CA THR A 49 3.95 0.86 4.43
C THR A 49 4.39 0.26 3.10
N GLU A 50 3.82 -0.89 2.77
CA GLU A 50 3.95 -1.53 1.47
C GLU A 50 2.70 -1.22 0.63
N ILE A 51 2.90 -0.74 -0.59
CA ILE A 51 1.82 -0.58 -1.57
C ILE A 51 2.11 -1.54 -2.72
N VAL A 52 1.18 -2.47 -2.98
CA VAL A 52 1.30 -3.47 -4.04
C VAL A 52 0.55 -2.98 -5.27
N VAL A 53 1.26 -2.88 -6.39
CA VAL A 53 0.76 -2.32 -7.66
C VAL A 53 1.15 -3.23 -8.81
N HIS A 54 0.39 -3.20 -9.91
CA HIS A 54 0.71 -3.95 -11.12
C HIS A 54 0.83 -2.96 -12.28
N LEU A 55 2.03 -2.65 -12.76
CA LEU A 55 2.21 -1.63 -13.80
C LEU A 55 2.39 -2.29 -15.17
N ALA A 56 1.57 -1.93 -16.14
CA ALA A 56 1.71 -2.33 -17.54
C ALA A 56 0.82 -1.47 -18.43
N TYR A 57 1.10 -1.46 -19.74
CA TYR A 57 0.20 -0.85 -20.70
C TYR A 57 -1.03 -1.71 -20.94
N ASP A 58 -2.18 -1.09 -21.22
CA ASP A 58 -3.36 -1.78 -21.74
C ASP A 58 -3.26 -1.89 -23.28
N ASP A 59 -2.34 -2.74 -23.73
CA ASP A 59 -2.07 -3.02 -25.13
C ASP A 59 -2.53 -4.44 -25.55
N GLU A 60 -2.34 -4.78 -26.82
CA GLU A 60 -2.77 -6.07 -27.39
C GLU A 60 -2.12 -7.26 -26.68
N GLU A 61 -0.82 -7.17 -26.37
CA GLU A 61 -0.10 -8.24 -25.68
C GLU A 61 -0.64 -8.44 -24.27
N MET A 62 -0.78 -7.36 -23.50
CA MET A 62 -1.27 -7.42 -22.12
C MET A 62 -2.70 -7.94 -22.05
N ARG A 63 -3.56 -7.53 -23.00
CA ARG A 63 -4.92 -8.06 -23.12
C ARG A 63 -4.91 -9.56 -23.45
N ALA A 64 -4.07 -10.00 -24.37
CA ALA A 64 -3.97 -11.41 -24.76
C ALA A 64 -3.55 -12.32 -23.60
N ILE A 65 -2.60 -11.88 -22.76
CA ILE A 65 -2.15 -12.68 -21.60
C ILE A 65 -3.11 -12.61 -20.41
N THR A 66 -4.15 -11.76 -20.45
CA THR A 66 -5.10 -11.56 -19.35
C THR A 66 -6.57 -11.74 -19.71
N ILE A 67 -6.86 -12.45 -20.81
CA ILE A 67 -8.22 -12.69 -21.33
C ILE A 67 -9.23 -13.12 -20.24
N ASP A 68 -8.86 -14.08 -19.38
CA ASP A 68 -9.74 -14.61 -18.33
C ASP A 68 -9.49 -14.00 -16.94
N HIS A 69 -8.80 -12.86 -16.88
CA HIS A 69 -8.46 -12.15 -15.64
C HIS A 69 -9.05 -10.74 -15.65
N PRO A 70 -10.39 -10.60 -15.50
CA PRO A 70 -11.04 -9.27 -15.48
C PRO A 70 -10.57 -8.44 -14.28
N ASN A 71 -10.27 -9.11 -13.16
CA ASN A 71 -9.58 -8.53 -12.01
C ASN A 71 -8.07 -8.61 -12.24
N TRP A 72 -7.33 -7.54 -11.98
CA TRP A 72 -5.89 -7.43 -12.24
C TRP A 72 -5.48 -7.61 -13.72
N GLY A 73 -6.43 -7.45 -14.66
CA GLY A 73 -6.18 -7.50 -16.11
C GLY A 73 -5.52 -6.24 -16.68
N ALA A 74 -5.39 -6.18 -18.00
CA ALA A 74 -4.69 -5.10 -18.70
C ALA A 74 -5.11 -3.67 -18.29
N GLY A 75 -6.41 -3.37 -18.30
CA GLY A 75 -6.91 -2.06 -17.89
C GLY A 75 -6.62 -1.69 -16.43
N TRP A 76 -6.57 -2.67 -15.52
CA TRP A 76 -6.15 -2.44 -14.13
C TRP A 76 -4.71 -1.95 -14.08
N ARG A 77 -3.84 -2.63 -14.83
CA ARG A 77 -2.41 -2.33 -14.82
C ARG A 77 -2.08 -0.97 -15.42
N GLN A 78 -2.84 -0.58 -16.44
CA GLN A 78 -2.77 0.75 -17.03
C GLN A 78 -3.14 1.84 -16.04
N ARG A 79 -4.21 1.65 -15.25
CA ARG A 79 -4.62 2.63 -14.23
C ARG A 79 -3.62 2.76 -13.08
N ASP A 80 -3.02 1.65 -12.64
CA ASP A 80 -1.91 1.71 -11.69
C ASP A 80 -0.73 2.49 -12.29
N LEU A 81 -0.34 2.18 -13.54
CA LEU A 81 0.73 2.90 -14.24
C LEU A 81 0.46 4.41 -14.32
N GLU A 82 -0.72 4.81 -14.75
CA GLU A 82 -1.12 6.21 -14.87
C GLU A 82 -1.06 6.96 -13.54
N PHE A 83 -1.58 6.37 -12.46
CA PHE A 83 -1.56 7.00 -11.15
C PHE A 83 -0.13 7.16 -10.62
N PHE A 84 0.67 6.09 -10.59
CA PHE A 84 2.00 6.10 -9.96
C PHE A 84 3.07 6.83 -10.78
N THR A 85 2.81 7.09 -12.07
CA THR A 85 3.68 7.92 -12.90
C THR A 85 3.23 9.38 -13.01
N SER A 86 2.05 9.73 -12.48
CA SER A 86 1.48 11.06 -12.54
C SER A 86 2.21 12.11 -11.69
N ASP A 87 2.07 13.38 -12.08
CA ASP A 87 2.49 14.51 -11.25
C ASP A 87 1.65 14.64 -9.96
N ALA A 88 0.41 14.17 -9.98
CA ALA A 88 -0.46 14.16 -8.79
C ALA A 88 0.15 13.29 -7.69
N PHE A 89 0.60 12.07 -8.02
CA PHE A 89 1.27 11.20 -7.06
C PHE A 89 2.58 11.80 -6.54
N ARG A 90 3.37 12.46 -7.41
CA ARG A 90 4.61 13.14 -7.00
C ARG A 90 4.34 14.24 -5.96
N ARG A 91 3.31 15.07 -6.18
CA ARG A 91 2.90 16.13 -5.25
C ARG A 91 2.38 15.56 -3.94
N LEU A 92 1.47 14.58 -4.04
CA LEU A 92 0.89 13.93 -2.88
C LEU A 92 1.95 13.33 -1.96
N ARG A 93 2.97 12.67 -2.53
CA ARG A 93 4.10 12.14 -1.77
C ARG A 93 4.89 13.23 -1.05
N ALA A 94 5.15 14.36 -1.72
CA ALA A 94 5.90 15.47 -1.14
C ALA A 94 5.12 16.14 0.00
N GLU A 95 3.83 16.39 -0.20
CA GLU A 95 2.93 17.01 0.78
C GLU A 95 2.77 16.14 2.04
N ASN A 96 2.71 14.81 1.88
CA ASN A 96 2.60 13.87 3.01
C ASN A 96 3.95 13.41 3.56
N GLN A 97 5.07 14.01 3.11
CA GLN A 97 6.44 13.70 3.56
C GLN A 97 6.82 12.22 3.46
N ILE A 98 6.31 11.53 2.43
CA ILE A 98 6.53 10.09 2.25
C ILE A 98 7.87 9.84 1.55
N LYS A 99 8.72 9.04 2.20
CA LYS A 99 9.98 8.58 1.64
C LYS A 99 9.82 7.20 1.03
N LEU A 100 10.11 7.08 -0.28
CA LEU A 100 10.24 5.78 -0.92
C LEU A 100 11.56 5.14 -0.47
N ILE A 101 11.50 3.87 -0.11
CA ILE A 101 12.64 3.05 0.29
C ILE A 101 12.63 1.76 -0.53
N THR A 102 13.80 1.16 -0.67
CA THR A 102 13.99 -0.10 -1.39
C THR A 102 14.17 -1.27 -0.44
N TRP A 103 13.82 -2.47 -0.89
CA TRP A 103 14.15 -3.72 -0.18
C TRP A 103 15.65 -3.86 0.12
N ARG A 104 16.51 -3.28 -0.73
CA ARG A 104 17.96 -3.26 -0.50
C ARG A 104 18.33 -2.43 0.73
N GLU A 105 17.72 -1.27 0.93
CA GLU A 105 17.95 -0.43 2.11
C GLU A 105 17.44 -1.11 3.37
N ILE A 106 16.23 -1.69 3.34
CA ILE A 106 15.68 -2.48 4.45
C ILE A 106 16.64 -3.64 4.78
N GLY A 107 17.09 -4.36 3.76
CA GLY A 107 18.01 -5.50 3.93
C GLY A 107 19.38 -5.13 4.48
N LYS A 108 19.83 -3.86 4.42
CA LYS A 108 21.05 -3.38 5.09
C LYS A 108 20.84 -3.18 6.60
N LEU A 109 19.60 -2.96 7.04
CA LEU A 109 19.25 -2.78 8.45
C LEU A 109 18.99 -4.11 9.17
N VAL A 110 18.52 -5.12 8.42
CA VAL A 110 18.14 -6.43 8.98
C VAL A 110 19.30 -7.43 9.01
N ARG A 111 20.23 -7.34 8.05
CA ARG A 111 21.44 -8.19 8.04
C ARG A 111 22.45 -7.60 9.03
N ARG A 112 22.55 -8.24 10.20
CA ARG A 112 23.65 -8.05 11.16
C ARG A 112 24.76 -9.03 10.90
#